data_AF-A0A543I2J8-F1
#
_entry.id   AF-A0A543I2J8-F1
#
_cell.length_a   1.000
_cell.length_b   1.000
_cell.length_c   1.000
_cell.angle_alpha   90.00
_cell.angle_beta   90.00
_cell.angle_gamma   90.00
#
_symmetry.space_group_name_H-M   'P 1'
#
loop_
_entity.id
_entity.type
_entity.pdbx_description
1 polymer ?
#
loop_
_entity_poly.entity_id
_entity_poly.type
_entity_poly.pdbx_seq_one_letter_code
_entity_poly.pdbx_strand_id
1 'polypeptide(L)' 'MWGLARASIASMPRYRFLDALGDVVAEGDHADHAEALLWARDEEETEDGVNRVEYLGPDGDWRWAGPLQS' A
#
# COMPACT_ATOMS: atom_id res chain seq x y z
N MET A 1 -8.35 -2.97 -39.47
CA MET A 1 -7.83 -3.64 -38.27
C MET A 1 -7.17 -2.61 -37.38
N TRP A 2 -7.91 -2.03 -36.44
CA TRP A 2 -7.33 -1.13 -35.43
C TRP A 2 -7.65 -1.70 -34.06
N GLY A 3 -6.73 -2.53 -33.55
CA GLY A 3 -6.66 -2.82 -32.13
C GLY A 3 -6.02 -1.61 -31.47
N LEU A 4 -6.84 -0.68 -30.99
CA LEU A 4 -6.38 0.34 -30.05
C LEU A 4 -5.73 -0.42 -28.90
N ALA A 5 -4.43 -0.25 -28.73
CA ALA A 5 -3.74 -0.62 -27.51
C ALA A 5 -4.54 0.02 -26.37
N ARG A 6 -5.19 -0.80 -25.56
CA ARG A 6 -5.58 -0.36 -24.22
C ARG A 6 -4.24 -0.07 -23.56
N ALA A 7 -3.84 1.19 -23.57
CA ALA A 7 -2.94 1.68 -22.55
C ALA A 7 -3.66 1.37 -21.25
N SER A 8 -3.31 0.25 -20.63
CA SER A 8 -3.60 0.04 -19.22
C SER A 8 -2.94 1.23 -18.56
N ILE A 9 -3.73 2.21 -18.15
CA ILE A 9 -3.34 3.06 -17.03
C ILE A 9 -3.04 2.03 -15.96
N ALA A 10 -1.76 1.75 -15.69
CA ALA A 10 -1.39 0.84 -14.62
C ALA A 10 -2.03 1.45 -13.38
N SER A 11 -3.14 0.87 -12.92
CA SER A 11 -3.76 1.29 -11.68
C SER A 11 -2.67 1.10 -10.64
N MET A 12 -2.22 2.20 -10.03
CA MET A 12 -1.25 2.13 -8.95
C MET A 12 -1.80 1.15 -7.89
N PRO A 13 -0.95 0.27 -7.34
CA PRO A 13 -1.41 -0.62 -6.29
C PRO A 13 -1.98 0.18 -5.12
N ARG A 14 -3.13 -0.25 -4.62
CA ARG A 14 -3.75 0.33 -3.44
C ARG A 14 -3.13 -0.30 -2.19
N TYR A 15 -2.84 0.54 -1.21
CA TYR A 15 -2.28 0.18 0.07
C TYR A 15 -3.22 0.60 1.18
N ARG A 16 -3.16 -0.14 2.29
CA ARG A 16 -3.73 0.25 3.57
C ARG A 16 -2.66 0.15 4.65
N PHE A 17 -2.76 1.06 5.59
CA PHE A 17 -1.81 1.25 6.67
C PHE A 17 -2.55 0.97 7.97
N LEU A 18 -2.02 0.05 8.76
CA LEU A 18 -2.66 -0.43 9.97
C LEU A 18 -1.79 -0.10 11.18
N ASP A 19 -2.45 0.27 12.27
CA ASP A 19 -1.81 0.46 13.57
C ASP A 19 -1.46 -0.89 14.24
N ALA A 20 -1.00 -0.84 15.50
CA ALA A 20 -0.66 -2.04 16.27
C ALA A 20 -1.87 -2.94 16.60
N LEU A 21 -3.09 -2.42 16.56
CA LEU A 21 -4.33 -3.16 16.80
C LEU A 21 -4.86 -3.83 15.52
N GLY A 22 -4.35 -3.42 14.36
CA GLY A 22 -4.83 -3.87 13.06
C GLY A 22 -5.99 -3.03 12.54
N ASP A 23 -6.21 -1.84 13.09
CA ASP A 23 -7.16 -0.87 12.58
C ASP A 23 -6.54 -0.07 11.45
N VAL A 24 -7.32 0.24 10.41
CA VAL A 24 -6.85 1.00 9.26
C VAL A 24 -6.79 2.48 9.62
N VAL A 25 -5.60 3.05 9.63
CA VAL A 25 -5.36 4.48 9.89
C VAL A 25 -5.31 5.31 8.60
N ALA A 26 -4.93 4.68 7.48
CA ALA A 26 -4.91 5.32 6.16
C ALA A 26 -5.04 4.30 5.02
N GLU A 27 -5.49 4.79 3.86
CA GLU A 27 -5.46 4.08 2.58
C GLU A 27 -4.96 5.02 1.48
N GLY A 28 -4.19 4.49 0.53
CA GLY A 28 -3.63 5.29 -0.56
C GLY A 28 -3.07 4.46 -1.70
N ASP A 29 -2.93 5.07 -2.87
CA ASP A 29 -2.26 4.47 -4.02
C ASP A 29 -0.79 4.88 -4.03
N HIS A 30 0.12 3.91 -4.14
CA HIS A 30 1.57 4.16 -4.19
C HIS A 30 2.18 3.46 -5.41
N ALA A 31 3.31 3.94 -5.92
CA ALA A 31 3.93 3.38 -7.12
C ALA A 31 4.46 1.96 -6.87
N ASP A 32 5.00 1.71 -5.68
CA ASP A 32 5.55 0.42 -5.27
C ASP A 32 5.62 0.26 -3.74
N HIS A 33 6.04 -0.93 -3.28
CA HIS A 33 6.14 -1.24 -1.85
C HIS A 33 7.15 -0.35 -1.12
N ALA A 34 8.25 0.06 -1.76
CA ALA A 34 9.26 0.88 -1.09
C ALA A 34 8.70 2.27 -0.78
N GLU A 35 7.94 2.88 -1.69
CA GLU A 35 7.26 4.16 -1.47
C GLU A 35 6.23 4.06 -0.34
N ALA A 36 5.39 3.02 -0.34
CA ALA A 36 4.39 2.82 0.73
C ALA A 36 5.07 2.60 2.10
N LEU A 37 6.14 1.81 2.16
CA LEU A 37 6.90 1.59 3.39
C LEU A 37 7.64 2.85 3.86
N LEU A 38 8.11 3.70 2.95
CA LEU A 38 8.71 5.00 3.28
C LEU A 38 7.69 5.93 3.92
N TRP A 39 6.49 6.04 3.34
CA TRP A 39 5.40 6.82 3.94
C TRP A 39 5.04 6.30 5.32
N ALA A 40 4.89 4.97 5.46
CA ALA A 40 4.54 4.35 6.72
C ALA A 40 5.57 4.59 7.84
N ARG A 41 6.86 4.74 7.51
CA ARG A 41 7.91 5.07 8.50
C ARG A 41 7.79 6.49 9.03
N ASP A 42 7.45 7.46 8.17
CA ASP A 42 7.24 8.86 8.58
C ASP A 42 6.05 8.96 9.55
N GLU A 43 5.00 8.16 9.30
CA GLU A 43 3.79 8.11 10.11
C GLU A 43 3.90 7.18 11.34
N GLU A 44 4.80 6.18 11.34
CA GLU A 44 5.12 5.33 12.50
C GLU A 44 5.53 6.17 13.72
N GLU A 45 6.16 7.32 13.51
CA GLU A 45 6.62 8.20 14.58
C GLU A 45 5.48 8.93 15.32
N THR A 46 4.21 8.68 14.97
CA THR A 46 3.02 9.25 15.61
C THR A 46 2.40 8.34 16.68
N GLU A 47 1.53 8.88 17.54
CA GLU A 47 0.87 8.13 18.64
C GLU A 47 -0.02 6.99 18.12
N ASP A 48 -0.61 7.15 16.93
CA ASP A 48 -1.43 6.14 16.23
C ASP A 48 -0.60 5.33 15.18
N GLY A 49 0.73 5.40 15.27
CA GLY A 49 1.67 5.07 14.21
C GLY A 49 1.45 3.74 13.48
N VAL A 50 1.79 3.75 12.20
CA VAL A 50 1.67 2.58 11.32
C VAL A 50 2.60 1.46 11.80
N ASN A 51 2.05 0.26 11.99
CA ASN A 51 2.79 -0.95 12.35
C ASN A 51 2.78 -2.00 11.22
N ARG A 52 1.84 -1.90 10.28
CA ARG A 52 1.71 -2.84 9.16
C ARG A 52 1.23 -2.14 7.91
N VAL A 53 1.85 -2.50 6.79
CA VAL A 53 1.41 -2.09 5.45
C VAL A 53 0.91 -3.31 4.69
N GLU A 54 -0.26 -3.18 4.07
CA GLU A 54 -0.84 -4.20 3.20
C GLU A 54 -1.20 -3.61 1.85
N TYR A 55 -1.09 -4.41 0.80
CA TYR A 55 -1.47 -4.03 -0.56
C TYR A 55 -2.62 -4.90 -1.07
N LEU A 56 -3.44 -4.34 -1.95
CA LEU A 56 -4.54 -5.06 -2.57
C LEU A 56 -4.00 -5.93 -3.71
N GLY A 57 -4.09 -7.24 -3.51
CA GLY A 57 -3.72 -8.26 -4.49
C GLY A 57 -4.66 -8.30 -5.70
N PRO A 58 -4.25 -8.97 -6.79
CA PRO A 58 -5.04 -9.08 -8.01
C PRO A 58 -6.37 -9.83 -7.81
N ASP A 59 -6.46 -10.68 -6.78
CA ASP A 59 -7.67 -11.43 -6.42
C ASP A 59 -8.60 -10.64 -5.47
N GLY A 60 -8.24 -9.39 -5.13
CA GLY A 60 -8.98 -8.54 -4.21
C GLY A 60 -8.70 -8.81 -2.72
N ASP A 61 -7.67 -9.60 -2.41
CA ASP A 61 -7.24 -9.87 -1.05
C ASP A 61 -6.12 -8.94 -0.59
N TRP A 62 -6.09 -8.62 0.71
CA TRP A 62 -5.03 -7.81 1.29
C TRP A 62 -3.84 -8.67 1.68
N ARG A 63 -2.66 -8.29 1.19
CA ARG A 63 -1.40 -9.02 1.39
C ARG A 63 -0.37 -8.15 2.08
N TRP A 64 0.43 -8.75 2.96
CA TRP A 64 1.49 -8.05 3.68
C TRP A 64 2.56 -7.51 2.72
N ALA A 65 2.85 -6.20 2.80
CA ALA A 65 3.81 -5.52 1.93
C ALA A 65 5.27 -5.67 2.36
N GLY A 66 5.52 -6.20 3.58
CA GLY A 66 6.86 -6.40 4.14
C GLY A 66 7.06 -5.68 5.49
N PRO A 67 8.22 -5.90 6.13
CA PRO A 67 8.53 -5.26 7.41
C PRO A 67 8.83 -3.77 7.21
N LEU A 68 8.39 -2.94 8.18
CA LEU A 68 8.69 -1.50 8.18
C LEU A 68 10.18 -1.24 8.38
N GLN A 69 10.85 -2.02 9.22
CA GLN A 69 12.29 -1.92 9.48
C GLN A 69 12.98 -3.21 9.01
N SER A 70 14.12 -3.05 8.33
CA SER A 70 14.93 -4.18 7.83
C SER A 70 16.25 -4.29 8.58
#